data_AF-A0A7Y7CUE7-F1
#
_entry.id   AF-A0A7Y7CUE7-F1
#
_cell.length_a   1.000
_cell.length_b   1.000
_cell.length_c   1.000
_cell.angle_alpha   90.00
_cell.angle_beta   90.00
_cell.angle_gamma   90.00
#
_symmetry.space_group_name_H-M   'P 1'
#
loop_
_entity.id
_entity.type
_entity.pdbx_description
1 polymer ?
#
loop_
_entity_poly.entity_id
_entity_poly.type
_entity_poly.pdbx_seq_one_letter_code
_entity_poly.pdbx_strand_id
1 'polypeptide(L)' 'RVRDLFGGTKGCTHLVELLGPVATTAMQVTFQARMLAHEDPRNAPAQHLLGSCHSYAPDSVVVEKYFPDYFNPEHSAEV' A
#
# COMPACT_ATOMS: atom_id res chain seq x y z
N ARG A 1 15.78 13.07 -0.85
CA ARG A 1 16.80 12.03 -0.58
C ARG A 1 17.15 11.19 -1.82
N VAL A 2 16.22 10.49 -2.47
CA VAL A 2 16.54 9.65 -3.66
C VAL A 2 17.13 10.48 -4.82
N ARG A 3 16.50 11.61 -5.17
CA ARG A 3 17.01 12.53 -6.22
C ARG A 3 18.36 13.15 -5.87
N ASP A 4 18.70 13.30 -4.60
CA ASP A 4 19.99 13.87 -4.17
C ASP A 4 21.16 12.89 -4.38
N LEU A 5 20.84 11.59 -4.31
CA LEU A 5 21.78 10.48 -4.48
C LEU A 5 21.94 10.06 -5.94
N PHE A 6 20.84 10.04 -6.71
CA PHE A 6 20.80 9.44 -8.05
C PHE A 6 20.38 10.41 -9.16
N GLY A 7 20.11 11.68 -8.85
CA GLY A 7 19.71 12.68 -9.84
C GLY A 7 20.89 13.29 -10.60
N GLY A 8 20.59 13.91 -11.75
CA GLY A 8 21.59 14.58 -12.58
C GLY A 8 22.70 13.64 -13.02
N THR A 9 23.96 14.08 -12.91
CA THR A 9 25.13 13.29 -13.31
C THR A 9 25.52 12.19 -12.30
N LYS A 10 24.84 12.09 -11.14
CA LYS A 10 25.08 11.04 -10.14
C LYS A 10 24.33 9.74 -10.45
N GLY A 11 23.52 9.72 -11.50
CA GLY A 11 22.79 8.56 -11.97
C GLY A 11 22.29 8.76 -13.40
N CYS A 12 21.34 7.94 -13.82
CA CYS A 12 20.64 8.10 -15.09
C CYS A 12 19.14 8.28 -14.83
N THR A 13 18.45 8.96 -15.75
CA THR A 13 17.00 9.15 -15.69
C THR A 13 16.28 7.81 -15.58
N HIS A 14 16.70 6.79 -16.33
CA HIS A 14 16.14 5.43 -16.24
C HIS A 14 16.12 4.88 -14.82
N LEU A 15 17.18 5.06 -14.04
CA LEU A 15 17.27 4.55 -12.68
C LEU A 15 16.33 5.31 -11.73
N VAL A 16 16.27 6.64 -11.86
CA VAL A 16 15.38 7.47 -11.02
C VAL A 16 13.91 7.20 -11.33
N GLU A 17 13.56 6.99 -12.60
CA GLU A 17 12.22 6.63 -13.04
C GLU A 17 11.81 5.23 -12.59
N LEU A 18 12.73 4.25 -12.68
CA LEU A 18 12.46 2.87 -12.27
C LEU A 18 12.41 2.67 -10.75
N LEU A 19 13.06 3.54 -9.96
CA LEU A 19 13.10 3.37 -8.50
C LEU A 19 11.70 3.38 -7.85
N GLY A 20 10.76 4.18 -8.37
CA GLY A 20 9.38 4.20 -7.88
C GLY A 20 8.65 2.86 -8.07
N PRO A 21 8.57 2.34 -9.31
CA PRO A 21 8.04 1.01 -9.60
C PRO A 21 8.75 -0.11 -8.83
N VAL A 22 10.09 -0.09 -8.76
CA VAL A 22 10.86 -1.12 -8.02
C VAL A 22 10.50 -1.12 -6.54
N ALA A 23 10.42 0.06 -5.92
CA ALA A 23 10.03 0.16 -4.51
C ALA A 23 8.60 -0.36 -4.27
N THR A 24 7.67 -0.02 -5.17
CA THR A 24 6.27 -0.48 -5.10
C THR A 24 6.20 -2.00 -5.21
N THR A 25 6.87 -2.59 -6.20
CA THR A 25 6.95 -4.04 -6.38
C THR A 25 7.54 -4.71 -5.16
N ALA A 26 8.66 -4.20 -4.63
CA ALA A 26 9.30 -4.77 -3.44
C ALA A 26 8.35 -4.76 -2.23
N MET A 27 7.61 -3.66 -2.02
CA MET A 27 6.62 -3.58 -0.94
C MET A 27 5.46 -4.57 -1.14
N GLN A 28 4.93 -4.69 -2.35
CA GLN A 28 3.79 -5.57 -2.64
C GLN A 28 4.15 -7.06 -2.54
N VAL A 29 5.30 -7.49 -3.10
CA VAL A 29 5.68 -8.91 -3.08
C VAL A 29 6.12 -9.40 -1.70
N THR A 30 6.61 -8.50 -0.84
CA THR A 30 7.05 -8.85 0.53
C THR A 30 5.97 -8.63 1.59
N PHE A 31 4.80 -8.08 1.21
CA PHE A 31 3.77 -7.65 2.14
C PHE A 31 3.34 -8.74 3.14
N GLN A 32 3.02 -9.95 2.67
CA GLN A 32 2.60 -11.07 3.53
C GLN A 32 3.72 -11.53 4.48
N ALA A 33 4.96 -11.59 4.00
CA ALA A 33 6.10 -11.96 4.84
C ALA A 33 6.35 -10.91 5.94
N ARG A 34 6.19 -9.62 5.62
CA ARG A 34 6.33 -8.52 6.59
C ARG A 34 5.20 -8.52 7.62
N MET A 35 3.98 -8.87 7.19
CA MET A 35 2.84 -9.06 8.07
C MET A 35 3.07 -10.14 9.12
N LEU A 36 3.59 -11.30 8.68
CA LEU A 36 3.86 -12.42 9.58
C LEU A 36 5.08 -12.19 10.49
N ALA A 37 6.04 -11.37 10.05
CA ALA A 37 7.25 -11.08 10.80
C ALA A 37 7.08 -10.03 11.92
N HIS A 38 5.96 -9.32 11.97
CA HIS A 38 5.72 -8.27 12.96
C HIS A 38 4.40 -8.48 13.70
N GLU A 39 4.49 -8.74 15.02
CA GLU A 39 3.34 -8.81 15.94
C GLU A 39 2.80 -7.41 16.35
N ASP A 40 3.22 -6.33 15.68
CA ASP A 40 2.77 -4.97 16.02
C ASP A 40 1.32 -4.75 15.55
N PRO A 41 0.37 -4.44 16.45
CA PRO A 41 -1.02 -4.14 16.08
C PRO A 41 -1.15 -2.98 15.08
N ARG A 42 -0.19 -2.06 15.03
CA ARG A 42 -0.14 -0.96 14.05
C ARG A 42 0.16 -1.44 12.64
N ASN A 43 0.64 -2.68 12.46
CA ASN A 43 0.80 -3.28 11.14
C ASN A 43 -0.47 -3.95 10.62
N ALA A 44 -1.62 -3.84 11.32
CA ALA A 44 -2.89 -4.31 10.79
C ALA A 44 -3.16 -3.62 9.44
N PRO A 45 -3.12 -4.36 8.32
CA PRO A 45 -3.03 -3.77 7.00
C PRO A 45 -4.31 -3.07 6.60
N ALA A 46 -5.44 -3.50 7.17
CA ALA A 46 -6.73 -2.86 7.01
C ALA A 46 -6.64 -1.38 7.40
N GLN A 47 -6.19 -1.05 8.60
CA GLN A 47 -6.24 0.33 9.09
C GLN A 47 -5.49 1.33 8.20
N HIS A 48 -4.35 0.91 7.63
CA HIS A 48 -3.54 1.79 6.78
C HIS A 48 -3.96 1.79 5.30
N LEU A 49 -4.67 0.75 4.85
CA LEU A 49 -5.06 0.60 3.46
C LEU A 49 -6.54 0.91 3.22
N LEU A 50 -7.38 0.94 4.26
CA LEU A 50 -8.81 1.28 4.14
C LEU A 50 -9.00 2.63 3.44
N GLY A 51 -9.85 2.64 2.41
CA GLY A 51 -10.12 3.80 1.56
C GLY A 51 -9.00 4.18 0.59
N SER A 52 -7.86 3.48 0.57
CA SER A 52 -6.72 3.85 -0.29
C SER A 52 -6.83 3.37 -1.74
N CYS A 53 -7.66 2.36 -2.01
CA CYS A 53 -7.86 1.80 -3.35
C CYS A 53 -9.17 1.00 -3.44
N HIS A 54 -9.53 0.57 -4.64
CA HIS A 54 -10.75 -0.21 -4.90
C HIS A 54 -10.87 -1.48 -4.02
N SER A 55 -9.78 -2.23 -3.87
CA SER A 55 -9.80 -3.45 -3.05
C SER A 55 -9.98 -3.15 -1.56
N TYR A 56 -9.53 -1.99 -1.07
CA TYR A 56 -9.70 -1.61 0.34
C TYR A 56 -10.77 -0.53 0.53
N ALA A 57 -11.65 -0.32 -0.45
CA ALA A 57 -12.81 0.53 -0.26
C ALA A 57 -13.65 -0.01 0.91
N PRO A 58 -14.16 0.84 1.82
CA PRO A 58 -14.95 0.39 2.97
C PRO A 58 -16.14 -0.51 2.64
N ASP A 59 -16.70 -0.38 1.43
CA ASP A 59 -17.81 -1.19 0.90
C ASP A 59 -17.36 -2.34 -0.01
N SER A 60 -16.05 -2.66 -0.08
CA SER A 60 -15.54 -3.71 -0.96
C SER A 60 -15.79 -5.12 -0.40
N VAL A 61 -15.94 -6.08 -1.31
CA VAL A 61 -16.02 -7.52 -0.97
C VAL A 61 -14.78 -8.06 -0.24
N VAL A 62 -13.64 -7.38 -0.36
CA VAL A 62 -12.40 -7.76 0.36
C VAL A 62 -12.48 -7.29 1.81
N VAL A 63 -12.95 -6.06 2.05
CA VAL A 63 -13.13 -5.53 3.40
C VAL A 63 -14.23 -6.31 4.12
N GLU A 64 -15.36 -6.56 3.47
CA GLU A 64 -16.45 -7.40 4.02
C GLU A 64 -15.93 -8.78 4.48
N LYS A 65 -15.10 -9.42 3.66
CA LYS A 65 -14.64 -10.80 3.91
C LYS A 65 -13.50 -10.89 4.92
N TYR A 66 -12.51 -10.01 4.84
CA TYR A 66 -11.26 -10.13 5.59
C TYR A 66 -11.17 -9.14 6.77
N PHE A 67 -11.95 -8.07 6.76
CA PHE A 67 -11.92 -6.98 7.74
C PHE A 67 -13.33 -6.48 8.11
N PRO A 68 -14.24 -7.38 8.54
CA PRO A 68 -15.66 -7.07 8.72
C PRO A 68 -15.92 -5.92 9.72
N ASP A 69 -15.04 -5.73 10.71
CA ASP A 69 -15.13 -4.63 11.68
C ASP A 69 -15.03 -3.23 11.04
N TYR A 70 -14.54 -3.14 9.81
CA TYR A 70 -14.36 -1.88 9.06
C TYR A 70 -15.26 -1.77 7.84
N PHE A 71 -16.14 -2.75 7.61
CA PHE A 71 -17.04 -2.75 6.46
C PHE A 71 -18.12 -1.68 6.63
N ASN A 72 -18.26 -0.81 5.63
CA ASN A 72 -19.32 0.19 5.55
C ASN A 72 -20.02 0.12 4.18
N PRO A 73 -21.17 -0.56 4.07
CA PRO A 73 -21.90 -0.69 2.81
C PRO A 73 -22.49 0.62 2.28
N GLU A 74 -22.60 1.67 3.10
CA GLU A 74 -23.13 2.97 2.69
C GLU A 74 -22.05 3.91 2.12
N HIS A 75 -20.78 3.50 2.16
CA HIS A 75 -19.65 4.36 1.75
C HIS A 75 -19.81 4.96 0.34
N SER A 76 -20.18 4.17 -0.65
CA SER A 76 -20.38 4.65 -2.03
C SER A 76 -21.63 5.52 -2.23
N ALA A 77 -22.53 5.62 -1.24
CA ALA A 77 -23.69 6.49 -1.29
C ALA A 77 -23.40 7.92 -0.79
N GLU A 78 -22.27 8.11 -0.09
CA GLU A 78 -21.86 9.39 0.51
C GLU A 78 -20.88 10.20 -0.36
N VAL A 79 -20.33 9.60 -1.42
CA VAL A 79 -19.31 10.20 -2.32
C VAL A 79 -19.94 10.68 -3.63
#